data_AF-A0A9D6NC02-F1
#
_entry.id   AF-A0A9D6NC02-F1
#
_cell.length_a   1.000
_cell.length_b   1.000
_cell.length_c   1.000
_cell.angle_alpha   90.00
_cell.angle_beta   90.00
_cell.angle_gamma   90.00
#
_symmetry.space_group_name_H-M   'P 1'
#
loop_
_entity.id
_entity.type
_entity.pdbx_description
1 polymer ?
#
loop_
_entity_poly.entity_id
_entity_poly.type
_entity_poly.pdbx_seq_one_letter_code
_entity_poly.pdbx_strand_id
1 'polypeptide(L)'
;MDVRRESPGAGPLGPAMRLLLLGLTLFALAEPAVAQTQRIGILIVGPTPGDAVEQELVTRVRQLLAEVGFADRGPLRFHFDRAAERSYCEKTLKINRQDLLFAGVVKLDARGAVVGVLHRLPDAGKNIEASAQECVYRWRVLAKKIPPDL
;
A
#
# COMPACT_ATOMS: atom_id res chain seq x y z
N MET A 1 -78.51 -14.83 5.53
CA MET A 1 -77.60 -15.84 4.96
C MET A 1 -76.73 -15.12 3.94
N ASP A 2 -75.41 -15.26 4.12
CA ASP A 2 -74.32 -14.97 3.16
C ASP A 2 -74.17 -13.52 2.65
N VAL A 3 -72.99 -12.92 2.39
CA VAL A 3 -71.58 -13.29 2.53
C VAL A 3 -70.75 -12.00 2.34
N ARG A 4 -69.60 -11.94 3.00
CA ARG A 4 -68.38 -11.12 2.76
C ARG A 4 -68.41 -10.06 1.63
N ARG A 5 -67.86 -8.88 1.96
CA ARG A 5 -66.59 -8.42 1.34
C ARG A 5 -65.73 -7.68 2.36
N GLU A 6 -64.64 -8.33 2.74
CA GLU A 6 -63.46 -7.68 3.33
C GLU A 6 -62.69 -6.95 2.21
N SER A 7 -62.19 -5.75 2.51
CA SER A 7 -61.00 -5.20 1.87
C SER A 7 -60.06 -4.76 3.00
N PRO A 8 -58.89 -5.39 3.15
CA PRO A 8 -57.91 -4.96 4.13
C PRO A 8 -56.94 -3.97 3.47
N GLY A 9 -56.41 -3.05 4.28
CA GLY A 9 -55.03 -2.64 4.11
C GLY A 9 -54.80 -1.20 3.66
N ALA A 10 -54.81 -0.28 4.63
CA ALA A 10 -53.83 0.79 4.67
C ALA A 10 -53.63 1.22 6.14
N GLY A 11 -53.07 0.32 6.95
CA GLY A 11 -52.55 0.71 8.25
C GLY A 11 -51.32 1.61 8.05
N PRO A 12 -51.17 2.72 8.78
CA PRO A 12 -50.01 3.57 8.68
C PRO A 12 -48.76 2.79 9.10
N LEU A 13 -47.69 2.90 8.30
CA LEU A 13 -46.36 2.35 8.58
C LEU A 13 -45.96 2.70 10.02
N GLY A 14 -45.86 1.67 10.87
CA GLY A 14 -45.57 1.83 12.29
C GLY A 14 -44.22 2.51 12.56
N PRO A 15 -44.03 3.08 13.76
CA PRO A 15 -42.84 3.86 14.13
C PRO A 15 -41.52 3.08 14.03
N ALA A 16 -41.58 1.75 14.02
CA ALA A 16 -40.43 0.88 13.78
C ALA A 16 -39.79 1.06 12.39
N MET A 17 -40.58 1.42 11.36
CA MET A 17 -40.06 1.65 10.01
C MET A 17 -39.42 3.05 9.85
N ARG A 18 -39.78 4.02 10.70
CA ARG A 18 -39.17 5.37 10.69
C ARG A 18 -37.79 5.39 11.36
N LEU A 19 -37.55 4.51 12.33
CA LEU A 19 -36.25 4.37 13.00
C LEU A 19 -35.21 3.66 12.12
N LEU A 20 -35.63 2.84 11.15
CA LEU A 20 -34.71 2.19 10.22
C LEU A 20 -34.12 3.14 9.16
N LEU A 21 -34.81 4.27 8.86
CA LEU A 21 -34.38 5.25 7.86
C LEU A 21 -33.40 6.32 8.39
N LEU A 22 -33.18 6.38 9.71
CA LEU A 22 -32.25 7.32 10.35
C LEU A 22 -30.86 6.72 10.62
N GLY A 23 -30.65 5.42 10.34
CA GLY A 23 -29.37 4.73 10.56
C GLY A 23 -28.40 4.75 9.38
N LEU A 24 -28.72 5.45 8.27
CA LEU A 24 -28.02 5.31 6.99
C LEU A 24 -27.13 6.49 6.59
N THR A 25 -26.86 7.45 7.47
CA THR A 25 -26.15 8.70 7.11
C THR A 25 -24.89 9.00 7.95
N LEU A 26 -24.15 7.98 8.38
CA LEU A 26 -22.86 8.18 9.09
C LEU A 26 -21.69 7.31 8.60
N PHE A 27 -21.77 6.76 7.39
CA PHE A 27 -20.66 5.95 6.83
C PHE A 27 -19.98 6.56 5.60
N ALA A 28 -19.97 7.89 5.50
CA ALA A 28 -19.28 8.59 4.42
C ALA A 28 -18.45 9.73 5.00
N LEU A 29 -17.39 9.44 5.75
CA LEU A 29 -16.30 10.39 6.05
C LEU A 29 -15.03 9.69 6.60
N ALA A 30 -14.69 8.54 6.04
CA ALA A 30 -13.34 7.95 6.02
C ALA A 30 -13.41 6.96 4.85
N GLU A 31 -12.69 7.07 3.73
CA GLU A 31 -11.25 7.16 3.61
C GLU A 31 -10.85 7.67 2.20
N PRO A 32 -10.31 8.89 2.04
CA PRO A 32 -9.52 9.19 0.84
C PRO A 32 -8.02 8.85 1.02
N ALA A 33 -7.57 8.53 2.24
CA ALA A 33 -6.16 8.28 2.53
C ALA A 33 -5.66 6.90 2.05
N VAL A 34 -6.54 5.89 1.94
CA VAL A 34 -6.12 4.53 1.57
C VAL A 34 -5.78 4.40 0.09
N ALA A 35 -6.52 5.08 -0.80
CA ALA A 35 -6.26 5.07 -2.24
C ALA A 35 -4.94 5.78 -2.61
N GLN A 36 -4.61 6.90 -1.96
CA GLN A 36 -3.37 7.66 -2.19
C GLN A 36 -2.11 6.86 -1.89
N THR A 37 -2.17 6.04 -0.84
CA THR A 37 -1.06 5.20 -0.42
C THR A 37 -0.77 4.07 -1.43
N GLN A 38 -1.71 3.71 -2.33
CA GLN A 38 -1.54 2.58 -3.26
C GLN A 38 -0.56 2.86 -4.42
N ARG A 39 -0.24 4.12 -4.74
CA ARG A 39 0.65 4.47 -5.86
C ARG A 39 2.12 4.69 -5.46
N ILE A 40 2.48 4.42 -4.20
CA ILE A 40 3.86 4.51 -3.72
C ILE A 40 4.21 3.24 -2.93
N GLY A 41 5.34 2.64 -3.30
CA GLY A 41 5.89 1.47 -2.62
C GLY A 41 7.31 1.71 -2.10
N ILE A 42 7.78 0.75 -1.30
CA ILE A 42 9.21 0.59 -1.00
C ILE A 42 9.71 -0.55 -1.90
N LEU A 43 10.82 -0.34 -2.60
CA LEU A 43 11.50 -1.35 -3.40
C LEU A 43 12.85 -1.66 -2.76
N ILE A 44 13.13 -2.96 -2.58
CA ILE A 44 14.44 -3.48 -2.21
C ILE A 44 14.92 -4.34 -3.38
N VAL A 45 16.16 -4.11 -3.84
CA VAL A 45 16.80 -4.95 -4.87
C VAL A 45 18.06 -5.56 -4.28
N GLY A 46 18.03 -6.88 -4.07
CA GLY A 46 19.14 -7.64 -3.51
C GLY A 46 20.02 -8.30 -4.57
N PRO A 47 21.16 -8.91 -4.16
CA PRO A 47 22.02 -9.62 -5.09
C PRO A 47 21.40 -10.94 -5.56
N THR A 48 20.78 -11.70 -4.64
CA THR A 48 20.15 -13.00 -4.89
C THR A 48 19.07 -13.28 -3.83
N PRO A 49 18.02 -14.07 -4.14
CA PRO A 49 17.02 -14.44 -3.15
C PRO A 49 17.64 -15.14 -1.94
N GLY A 50 17.31 -14.66 -0.75
CA GLY A 50 17.79 -15.25 0.50
C GLY A 50 19.11 -14.66 1.01
N ASP A 51 19.64 -13.62 0.36
CA ASP A 51 20.73 -12.82 0.91
C ASP A 51 20.35 -12.31 2.32
N ALA A 52 21.26 -12.51 3.29
CA ALA A 52 21.00 -12.26 4.70
C ALA A 52 20.74 -10.77 4.98
N VAL A 53 21.53 -9.89 4.35
CA VAL A 53 21.42 -8.44 4.53
C VAL A 53 20.12 -7.93 3.92
N GLU A 54 19.75 -8.42 2.73
CA GLU A 54 18.45 -8.15 2.12
C GLU A 54 17.29 -8.63 3.00
N GLN A 55 17.35 -9.86 3.54
CA GLN A 55 16.28 -10.39 4.41
C GLN A 55 16.13 -9.58 5.69
N GLU A 56 17.24 -9.18 6.31
CA GLU A 56 17.22 -8.36 7.52
C GLU A 56 16.56 -7.01 7.25
N LEU A 57 16.93 -6.34 6.15
CA LEU A 57 16.32 -5.09 5.75
C LEU A 57 14.83 -5.22 5.44
N VAL A 58 14.44 -6.25 4.68
CA VAL A 58 13.04 -6.55 4.38
C VAL A 58 12.24 -6.77 5.66
N THR A 59 12.79 -7.54 6.59
CA THR A 59 12.16 -7.84 7.89
C THR A 59 11.97 -6.57 8.70
N ARG A 60 13.01 -5.73 8.77
CA ARG A 60 12.94 -4.50 9.55
C ARG A 60 11.97 -3.48 8.97
N VAL A 61 11.96 -3.33 7.64
CA VAL A 61 10.98 -2.47 6.95
C VAL A 61 9.55 -2.95 7.21
N ARG A 62 9.29 -4.28 7.16
CA ARG A 62 7.96 -4.83 7.46
C ARG A 62 7.53 -4.54 8.90
N GLN A 63 8.41 -4.73 9.87
CA GLN A 63 8.14 -4.41 11.27
C GLN A 63 7.76 -2.93 11.45
N LEU A 64 8.58 -2.03 10.89
CA LEU A 64 8.34 -0.59 10.97
C LEU A 64 7.04 -0.18 10.26
N LEU A 65 6.70 -0.80 9.14
CA LEU A 65 5.41 -0.58 8.47
C LEU A 65 4.24 -1.02 9.35
N ALA A 66 4.36 -2.16 10.03
CA ALA A 66 3.35 -2.62 10.98
C ALA A 66 3.20 -1.66 12.18
N GLU A 67 4.30 -1.21 12.76
CA GLU A 67 4.33 -0.24 13.88
C GLU A 67 3.61 1.07 13.53
N VAL A 68 3.66 1.49 12.26
CA VAL A 68 3.01 2.72 11.78
C VAL A 68 1.63 2.50 11.15
N GLY A 69 1.03 1.33 11.36
CA GLY A 69 -0.36 1.02 10.99
C GLY A 69 -0.58 0.43 9.59
N PHE A 70 0.48 -0.09 8.95
CA PHE A 70 0.45 -0.67 7.60
C PHE A 70 0.96 -2.12 7.59
N ALA A 71 0.47 -2.95 8.50
CA ALA A 71 0.92 -4.34 8.67
C ALA A 71 0.73 -5.22 7.42
N ASP A 72 -0.29 -4.94 6.61
CA ASP A 72 -0.56 -5.67 5.36
C ASP A 72 0.37 -5.25 4.19
N ARG A 73 1.27 -4.28 4.43
CA ARG A 73 2.20 -3.79 3.41
C ARG A 73 3.60 -4.32 3.64
N GLY A 74 4.26 -4.67 2.54
CA GLY A 74 5.66 -5.04 2.52
C GLY A 74 6.40 -4.37 1.37
N PRO A 75 7.74 -4.37 1.42
CA PRO A 75 8.53 -3.92 0.29
C PRO A 75 8.36 -4.87 -0.90
N LEU A 76 8.35 -4.29 -2.09
CA LEU A 76 8.59 -5.00 -3.34
C LEU A 76 10.03 -5.48 -3.38
N ARG A 77 10.27 -6.62 -4.02
CA ARG A 77 11.58 -7.27 -4.04
C ARG A 77 11.97 -7.66 -5.45
N PHE A 78 13.13 -7.21 -5.90
CA PHE A 78 13.81 -7.70 -7.11
C PHE A 78 15.21 -8.20 -6.76
N HIS A 79 15.82 -8.94 -7.67
CA HIS A 79 17.15 -9.51 -7.47
C HIS A 79 18.00 -9.37 -8.74
N PHE A 80 19.27 -9.01 -8.56
CA PHE A 80 20.19 -8.77 -9.67
C PHE A 80 20.65 -10.06 -10.40
N ASP A 81 20.49 -11.23 -9.79
CA ASP A 81 20.78 -12.54 -10.40
C ASP A 81 19.70 -13.00 -11.38
N ARG A 82 18.47 -12.48 -11.27
CA ARG A 82 17.38 -12.76 -12.20
C ARG A 82 17.46 -11.83 -13.41
N ALA A 83 17.80 -12.38 -14.57
CA ALA A 83 18.08 -11.61 -15.78
C ALA A 83 16.98 -10.60 -16.18
N ALA A 84 15.70 -10.98 -16.06
CA ALA A 84 14.58 -10.10 -16.37
C ALA A 84 14.48 -8.93 -15.38
N GLU A 85 14.54 -9.21 -14.07
CA GLU A 85 14.48 -8.22 -13.00
C GLU A 85 15.68 -7.27 -13.05
N ARG A 86 16.89 -7.81 -13.27
CA ARG A 86 18.10 -7.03 -13.49
C ARG A 86 17.98 -6.10 -14.68
N SER A 87 17.58 -6.62 -15.85
CA SER A 87 17.42 -5.80 -17.05
C SER A 87 16.41 -4.68 -16.82
N TYR A 88 15.33 -4.95 -16.08
CA TYR A 88 14.33 -3.95 -15.73
C TYR A 88 14.90 -2.88 -14.78
N CYS A 89 15.64 -3.29 -13.74
CA CYS A 89 16.32 -2.39 -12.81
C CYS A 89 17.30 -1.46 -13.53
N GLU A 90 18.17 -2.00 -14.38
CA GLU A 90 19.22 -1.23 -15.06
C GLU A 90 18.63 -0.31 -16.14
N LYS A 91 17.74 -0.82 -17.00
CA LYS A 91 17.24 -0.06 -18.16
C LYS A 91 16.15 0.93 -17.78
N THR A 92 15.22 0.52 -16.92
CA THR A 92 14.03 1.30 -16.58
C THR A 92 14.24 2.13 -15.31
N LEU A 93 14.71 1.50 -14.24
CA LEU A 93 14.81 2.14 -12.91
C LEU A 93 16.14 2.84 -12.66
N LYS A 94 17.14 2.64 -13.55
CA LYS A 94 18.53 3.12 -13.39
C LYS A 94 19.15 2.67 -12.06
N ILE A 95 18.81 1.46 -11.62
CA ILE A 95 19.38 0.78 -10.45
C ILE A 95 20.46 -0.18 -10.94
N ASN A 96 21.69 0.00 -10.46
CA ASN A 96 22.86 -0.69 -10.98
C ASN A 96 23.30 -1.79 -10.02
N ARG A 97 23.86 -2.88 -10.58
CA ARG A 97 24.39 -3.98 -9.77
C ARG A 97 25.53 -3.58 -8.83
N GLN A 98 26.25 -2.49 -9.13
CA GLN A 98 27.31 -1.94 -8.28
C GLN A 98 26.80 -1.52 -6.90
N ASP A 99 25.50 -1.26 -6.78
CA ASP A 99 24.87 -0.91 -5.50
C ASP A 99 24.86 -2.09 -4.52
N LEU A 100 25.02 -3.34 -5.00
CA LEU A 100 24.94 -4.64 -4.29
C LEU A 100 23.62 -4.91 -3.55
N LEU A 101 23.11 -3.91 -2.84
CA LEU A 101 21.79 -3.84 -2.23
C LEU A 101 21.24 -2.43 -2.46
N PHE A 102 20.12 -2.34 -3.17
CA PHE A 102 19.37 -1.10 -3.30
C PHE A 102 18.16 -1.12 -2.36
N ALA A 103 17.85 0.02 -1.77
CA ALA A 103 16.55 0.29 -1.17
C ALA A 103 16.07 1.70 -1.54
N GLY A 104 14.77 1.87 -1.70
CA GLY A 104 14.22 3.14 -2.10
C GLY A 104 12.71 3.20 -2.08
N VAL A 105 12.19 4.42 -2.19
CA VAL A 105 10.77 4.69 -2.39
C VAL A 105 10.52 4.79 -3.89
N VAL A 106 9.48 4.11 -4.36
CA VAL A 106 9.14 4.00 -5.79
C VAL A 106 7.71 4.42 -6.07
N LYS A 107 7.49 4.91 -7.29
CA LYS A 107 6.16 5.13 -7.84
C LYS A 107 5.64 3.81 -8.42
N LEU A 108 4.37 3.51 -8.13
CA LEU A 108 3.64 2.37 -8.67
C LEU A 108 2.58 2.84 -9.67
N ASP A 109 2.31 2.05 -10.70
CA ASP A 109 1.15 2.22 -11.56
C ASP A 109 -0.13 1.66 -10.92
N ALA A 110 -1.26 1.76 -11.63
CA ALA A 110 -2.56 1.26 -11.16
C ALA A 110 -2.61 -0.27 -10.95
N ARG A 111 -1.64 -1.02 -11.51
CA ARG A 111 -1.51 -2.48 -11.36
C ARG A 111 -0.50 -2.86 -10.26
N GLY A 112 0.12 -1.87 -9.60
CA GLY A 112 1.14 -2.09 -8.59
C GLY A 112 2.54 -2.35 -9.16
N ALA A 113 2.75 -2.20 -10.48
CA ALA A 113 4.06 -2.32 -11.07
C ALA A 113 4.89 -1.06 -10.77
N VAL A 114 6.18 -1.25 -10.51
CA VAL A 114 7.11 -0.13 -10.36
C VAL A 114 7.17 0.63 -11.68
N VAL A 115 7.18 1.96 -11.65
CA VAL A 115 7.34 2.80 -12.85
C VAL A 115 8.41 3.87 -12.71
N GLY A 116 8.96 4.05 -11.50
CA GLY A 116 10.06 4.98 -11.28
C GLY A 116 10.53 5.01 -9.83
N VAL A 117 11.76 5.47 -9.63
CA VAL A 117 12.35 5.68 -8.30
C VAL A 117 12.12 7.13 -7.88
N LEU A 118 11.47 7.33 -6.73
CA LEU A 118 11.21 8.65 -6.15
C LEU A 118 12.31 9.06 -5.17
N HIS A 119 12.86 8.08 -4.45
CA HIS A 119 13.94 8.30 -3.51
C HIS A 119 14.82 7.06 -3.43
N ARG A 120 16.13 7.25 -3.52
CA ARG A 120 17.14 6.20 -3.35
C ARG A 120 17.80 6.39 -2.01
N LEU A 121 17.96 5.31 -1.25
CA LEU A 121 18.76 5.33 -0.04
C LEU A 121 20.22 5.10 -0.40
N PRO A 122 21.14 5.94 0.10
CA PRO A 122 22.56 5.67 -0.01
C PRO A 122 22.93 4.48 0.89
N ASP A 123 23.77 3.57 0.40
CA ASP A 123 24.40 2.52 1.20
C ASP A 123 23.44 1.66 2.06
N ALA A 124 22.32 1.19 1.47
CA ALA A 124 21.25 0.48 2.19
C ALA A 124 21.71 -0.74 3.02
N GLY A 125 22.87 -1.32 2.69
CA GLY A 125 23.44 -2.48 3.40
C GLY A 125 24.40 -2.16 4.55
N LYS A 126 24.81 -0.89 4.75
CA LYS A 126 25.80 -0.54 5.79
C LYS A 126 25.20 -0.43 7.18
N ASN A 127 23.99 0.11 7.29
CA ASN A 127 23.25 0.23 8.54
C ASN A 127 21.78 -0.05 8.27
N ILE A 128 21.37 -1.28 8.58
CA ILE A 128 20.04 -1.80 8.27
C ILE A 128 18.95 -1.06 9.02
N GLU A 129 19.17 -0.78 10.30
CA GLU A 129 18.20 -0.06 11.14
C GLU A 129 17.93 1.34 10.58
N ALA A 130 19.00 2.13 10.37
CA ALA A 130 18.87 3.49 9.85
C ALA A 130 18.26 3.51 8.44
N SER A 131 18.64 2.55 7.60
CA SER A 131 18.10 2.44 6.24
C SER A 131 16.61 2.08 6.26
N ALA A 132 16.19 1.16 7.12
CA ALA A 132 14.78 0.80 7.25
C ALA A 132 13.94 1.97 7.76
N GLN A 133 14.43 2.68 8.78
CA GLN A 133 13.79 3.88 9.33
C GLN A 133 13.64 4.98 8.27
N GLU A 134 14.72 5.29 7.54
CA GLU A 134 14.69 6.31 6.48
C GLU A 134 13.75 5.91 5.34
N CYS A 135 13.75 4.64 4.92
CA CYS A 135 12.82 4.09 3.93
C CYS A 135 11.36 4.36 4.31
N VAL A 136 10.97 3.95 5.52
CA VAL A 136 9.59 4.08 6.00
C VAL A 136 9.22 5.55 6.23
N TYR A 137 10.14 6.34 6.78
CA TYR A 137 9.95 7.78 6.95
C TYR A 137 9.69 8.47 5.61
N ARG A 138 10.55 8.26 4.62
CA ARG A 138 10.43 8.86 3.28
C ARG A 138 9.17 8.40 2.57
N TRP A 139 8.85 7.11 2.67
CA TRP A 139 7.61 6.58 2.13
C TRP A 139 6.39 7.27 2.73
N ARG A 140 6.33 7.45 4.05
CA ARG A 140 5.23 8.19 4.72
C ARG A 140 5.15 9.64 4.29
N VAL A 141 6.29 10.33 4.16
CA VAL A 141 6.32 11.72 3.72
C VAL A 141 5.83 11.87 2.28
N LEU A 142 6.25 10.98 1.39
CA LEU A 142 5.87 11.02 -0.02
C LEU A 142 4.43 10.56 -0.25
N ALA A 143 3.95 9.55 0.49
CA ALA A 143 2.57 9.07 0.42
C ALA A 143 1.54 10.16 0.74
N LYS A 144 1.90 11.12 1.60
CA LYS A 144 1.06 12.29 1.93
C LYS A 144 1.06 13.38 0.85
N LYS A 145 1.99 13.36 -0.10
CA LYS A 145 2.20 14.43 -1.08
C LYS A 145 1.61 14.14 -2.46
N ILE A 146 1.28 12.89 -2.78
CA ILE A 146 0.76 12.53 -4.11
C ILE A 146 -0.77 12.64 -4.12
N PRO A 147 -1.35 13.50 -4.97
CA PRO A 147 -2.81 13.60 -5.10
C PRO A 147 -3.39 12.30 -5.70
N PRO A 148 -4.63 11.93 -5.35
CA PRO A 148 -5.23 10.63 -5.70
C PRO A 148 -5.49 10.44 -7.21
N ASP A 149 -5.41 11.50 -8.00
CA ASP A 149 -5.99 11.56 -9.35
C ASP A 149 -4.96 11.64 -10.50
N LEU A 150 -3.67 11.38 -10.24
CA LEU A 150 -2.58 11.35 -11.25
C LEU A 150 -2.12 9.94 -11.65
#